data_AF-A0A1F6TPP7-F1
#
_entry.id   AF-A0A1F6TPP7-F1
#
_cell.length_a   1.000
_cell.length_b   1.000
_cell.length_c   1.000
_cell.angle_alpha   90.00
_cell.angle_beta   90.00
_cell.angle_gamma   90.00
#
_symmetry.space_group_name_H-M   'P 1'
#
loop_
_entity.id
_entity.type
_entity.pdbx_description
1 polymer ?
#
loop_
_entity_poly.entity_id
_entity_poly.type
_entity_poly.pdbx_seq_one_letter_code
_entity_poly.pdbx_strand_id
1 'polypeptide(L)'
;MRRPVQVLAISIFLLACGGNVNAPKSAINPLARFISTETFSFGAIIDPAPLVQEQQFSLYHSLGHARDRTYAISTQQELDAFNQTIAPEERVSLANLEVYTYFFVRAPDCPEYLEYAGDSYDGGILTMTLSRFTVDGAVCPAVMVESYYVFKAHK
;
A
#
# COMPACT_ATOMS: atom_id res chain seq x y z
N MET A 1 23.08 22.34 66.59
CA MET A 1 22.97 22.63 65.14
C MET A 1 23.62 21.47 64.37
N ARG A 2 22.84 20.64 63.66
CA ARG A 2 23.34 19.56 62.79
C ARG A 2 22.48 19.54 61.51
N ARG A 3 23.16 19.49 60.36
CA ARG A 3 22.63 19.64 59.00
C ARG A 3 21.74 18.46 58.57
N PRO A 4 20.72 18.66 57.71
CA PRO A 4 20.04 17.56 57.04
C PRO A 4 20.86 17.08 55.82
N VAL A 5 20.97 15.75 55.68
CA VAL A 5 21.52 15.06 54.52
C VAL A 5 20.42 14.99 53.46
N GLN A 6 20.65 15.58 52.29
CA GLN A 6 19.79 15.41 51.13
C GLN A 6 20.12 14.08 50.45
N VAL A 7 19.19 13.14 50.47
CA VAL A 7 19.25 11.92 49.67
C VAL A 7 18.77 12.29 48.26
N LEU A 8 19.70 12.34 47.32
CA LEU A 8 19.44 12.54 45.91
C LEU A 8 18.85 11.24 45.35
N ALA A 9 17.54 11.20 45.09
CA ALA A 9 16.90 10.11 44.37
C ALA A 9 17.22 10.25 42.88
N ILE A 10 18.10 9.39 42.37
CA ILE A 10 18.36 9.25 40.94
C ILE A 10 17.19 8.45 40.35
N SER A 11 16.22 9.15 39.76
CA SER A 11 15.18 8.54 38.94
C SER A 11 15.81 8.03 37.64
N ILE A 12 16.05 6.72 37.56
CA ILE A 12 16.35 6.05 36.30
C ILE A 12 15.06 6.05 35.48
N PHE A 13 14.95 6.96 34.51
CA PHE A 13 13.95 6.89 33.45
C PHE A 13 14.28 5.69 32.57
N LEU A 14 13.64 4.55 32.84
CA LEU A 14 13.48 3.48 31.87
C LEU A 14 12.57 4.01 30.76
N LEU A 15 13.17 4.50 29.67
CA LEU A 15 12.50 4.64 28.39
C LEU A 15 12.12 3.23 27.92
N ALA A 16 10.94 2.77 28.34
CA ALA A 16 10.27 1.69 27.66
C ALA A 16 10.01 2.16 26.23
N CYS A 17 10.76 1.62 25.27
CA CYS A 17 10.37 1.63 23.86
C CYS A 17 9.06 0.84 23.76
N GLY A 18 7.95 1.53 23.97
CA GLY A 18 6.61 0.98 23.88
C GLY A 18 6.32 0.60 22.44
N GLY A 19 6.68 -0.63 22.06
CA GLY A 19 6.14 -1.25 20.86
C GLY A 19 4.62 -1.28 20.98
N ASN A 20 3.92 -0.69 20.02
CA ASN A 20 2.46 -0.69 19.98
C ASN A 20 1.98 -2.14 19.82
N VAL A 21 1.62 -2.79 20.93
CA VAL A 21 1.18 -4.20 20.99
C VAL A 21 -0.07 -4.50 20.15
N ASN A 22 -0.79 -3.45 19.71
CA ASN A 22 -1.99 -3.55 18.88
C ASN A 22 -1.74 -3.20 17.40
N ALA A 23 -0.49 -2.97 16.98
CA ALA A 23 -0.19 -2.75 15.57
C ALA A 23 -0.57 -3.99 14.74
N PRO A 24 -1.14 -3.82 13.53
CA PRO A 24 -1.37 -4.92 12.61
C PRO A 24 -0.11 -5.77 12.44
N LYS A 25 -0.30 -7.08 12.33
CA LYS A 25 0.77 -8.02 12.00
C LYS A 25 0.63 -8.40 10.54
N SER A 26 1.76 -8.50 9.85
CA SER A 26 1.79 -8.95 8.46
C SER A 26 1.30 -10.40 8.39
N ALA A 27 0.37 -10.66 7.48
CA ALA A 27 -0.11 -12.00 7.18
C ALA A 27 0.86 -12.76 6.25
N ILE A 28 1.71 -12.03 5.51
CA ILE A 28 2.62 -12.58 4.51
C ILE A 28 4.00 -12.89 5.11
N ASN A 29 4.55 -11.98 5.92
CA ASN A 29 5.89 -12.10 6.47
C ASN A 29 5.91 -11.79 7.98
N PRO A 30 6.11 -12.80 8.86
CA PRO A 30 6.09 -12.61 10.30
C PRO A 30 7.25 -11.75 10.83
N LEU A 31 8.29 -11.52 10.04
CA LEU A 31 9.42 -10.64 10.40
C LEU A 31 9.15 -9.17 10.04
N ALA A 32 8.07 -8.89 9.32
CA ALA A 32 7.78 -7.54 8.90
C ALA A 32 7.19 -6.69 10.01
N ARG A 33 7.63 -5.44 10.07
CA ARG A 33 7.19 -4.44 11.04
C ARG A 33 6.18 -3.52 10.37
N PHE A 34 5.05 -3.31 11.05
CA PHE A 34 4.05 -2.33 10.65
C PHE A 34 4.62 -0.91 10.69
N ILE A 35 4.33 -0.13 9.65
CA ILE A 35 4.69 1.29 9.55
C ILE A 35 3.45 2.15 9.74
N SER A 36 2.44 1.96 8.90
CA SER A 36 1.24 2.81 8.87
C SER A 36 0.08 2.11 8.17
N THR A 37 -1.12 2.64 8.35
CA THR A 37 -2.27 2.31 7.52
C THR A 37 -2.42 3.40 6.47
N GLU A 38 -2.59 3.02 5.20
CA GLU A 38 -2.84 3.93 4.09
C GLU A 38 -4.24 3.67 3.51
N THR A 39 -4.94 4.74 3.19
CA THR A 39 -6.28 4.70 2.57
C THR A 39 -6.23 5.31 1.19
N PHE A 40 -6.82 4.63 0.22
CA PHE A 40 -6.90 5.05 -1.19
C PHE A 40 -8.36 5.15 -1.61
N SER A 41 -8.75 6.26 -2.21
CA SER A 41 -10.13 6.50 -2.62
C SER A 41 -10.26 6.62 -4.13
N PHE A 42 -11.29 5.97 -4.68
CA PHE A 42 -11.57 5.91 -6.11
C PHE A 42 -13.03 6.28 -6.35
N GLY A 43 -13.27 7.22 -7.28
CA GLY A 43 -14.60 7.43 -7.82
C GLY A 43 -14.94 6.31 -8.79
N ALA A 44 -15.95 5.49 -8.47
CA ALA A 44 -16.36 4.38 -9.31
C ALA A 44 -17.84 3.99 -9.09
N ILE A 45 -18.48 3.52 -10.15
CA ILE A 45 -19.77 2.84 -10.07
C ILE A 45 -19.46 1.35 -9.97
N ILE A 46 -19.74 0.77 -8.80
CA ILE A 46 -19.54 -0.64 -8.50
C ILE A 46 -20.77 -1.20 -7.77
N ASP A 47 -21.03 -2.49 -7.96
CA ASP A 47 -21.87 -3.27 -7.06
C ASP A 47 -21.08 -3.46 -5.74
N PRO A 48 -21.62 -3.12 -4.55
CA PRO A 48 -20.94 -3.23 -3.25
C PRO A 48 -20.56 -4.66 -2.82
N ALA A 49 -20.47 -5.60 -3.76
CA ALA A 49 -19.86 -6.91 -3.60
C ALA A 49 -18.38 -6.79 -3.17
N PRO A 50 -17.80 -7.84 -2.55
CA PRO A 50 -16.45 -7.77 -2.02
C PRO A 50 -15.43 -7.52 -3.13
N LEU A 51 -14.50 -6.62 -2.84
CA LEU A 51 -13.32 -6.39 -3.65
C LEU A 51 -12.48 -7.68 -3.73
N VAL A 52 -12.06 -8.05 -4.94
CA VAL A 52 -11.22 -9.23 -5.19
C VAL A 52 -9.81 -8.77 -5.52
N GLN A 53 -8.81 -9.27 -4.79
CA GLN A 53 -7.41 -9.04 -5.12
C GLN A 53 -6.97 -9.95 -6.27
N GLU A 54 -6.33 -9.34 -7.27
CA GLU A 54 -5.76 -10.00 -8.44
C GLU A 54 -4.24 -10.15 -8.33
N GLN A 55 -3.64 -10.82 -9.31
CA GLN A 55 -2.19 -10.93 -9.40
C GLN A 55 -1.55 -9.55 -9.59
N GLN A 56 -0.51 -9.29 -8.79
CA GLN A 56 0.32 -8.08 -8.90
C GLN A 56 1.15 -8.12 -10.19
N PHE A 57 1.49 -6.94 -10.70
CA PHE A 57 2.46 -6.81 -11.80
C PHE A 57 3.50 -5.75 -11.48
N SER A 58 4.61 -5.78 -12.22
CA SER A 58 5.73 -4.85 -12.06
C SER A 58 6.09 -4.22 -13.40
N LEU A 59 6.45 -2.93 -13.36
CA LEU A 59 6.94 -2.16 -14.49
C LEU A 59 8.38 -1.69 -14.21
N TYR A 60 9.22 -1.69 -15.24
CA TYR A 60 10.65 -1.45 -15.20
C TYR A 60 11.00 -0.20 -16.02
N HIS A 61 11.40 0.88 -15.36
CA HIS A 61 11.62 2.17 -16.03
C HIS A 61 12.90 2.89 -15.63
N SER A 62 13.37 3.81 -16.48
CA SER A 62 14.44 4.75 -16.14
C SER A 62 13.95 5.80 -15.15
N LEU A 63 14.76 6.10 -14.13
CA LEU A 63 14.53 7.16 -13.13
C LEU A 63 14.12 8.47 -13.81
N GLY A 64 12.96 9.05 -13.46
CA GLY A 64 12.65 10.41 -13.94
C GLY A 64 11.24 10.93 -13.73
N HIS A 65 10.22 10.08 -13.70
CA HIS A 65 8.84 10.53 -13.53
C HIS A 65 8.09 9.62 -12.57
N ALA A 66 7.77 10.14 -11.38
CA ALA A 66 6.86 9.46 -10.48
C ALA A 66 5.48 9.44 -11.14
N ARG A 67 5.03 8.26 -11.57
CA ARG A 67 3.65 8.06 -12.00
C ARG A 67 2.68 8.24 -10.85
N ASP A 68 1.41 8.42 -11.20
CA ASP A 68 0.34 8.43 -10.21
C ASP A 68 0.38 7.15 -9.39
N ARG A 69 0.11 7.29 -8.08
CA ARG A 69 0.13 6.15 -7.16
C ARG A 69 -1.04 5.20 -7.37
N THR A 70 -2.08 5.62 -8.09
CA THR A 70 -3.34 4.89 -8.19
C THR A 70 -4.00 5.09 -9.53
N TYR A 71 -4.64 4.03 -10.05
CA TYR A 71 -5.45 4.08 -11.27
C TYR A 71 -6.77 3.33 -11.05
N ALA A 72 -7.87 3.86 -11.60
CA ALA A 72 -9.13 3.13 -11.78
C ALA A 72 -9.37 2.95 -13.27
N ILE A 73 -9.56 1.70 -13.70
CA ILE A 73 -9.71 1.32 -15.10
C ILE A 73 -11.00 0.51 -15.23
N SER A 74 -12.00 1.12 -15.87
CA SER A 74 -13.33 0.58 -16.08
C SER A 74 -13.70 0.44 -17.56
N THR A 75 -12.92 1.02 -18.47
CA THR A 75 -13.19 1.02 -19.91
C THR A 75 -11.94 0.70 -20.72
N GLN A 76 -12.13 0.26 -21.97
CA GLN A 76 -11.00 0.04 -22.89
C GLN A 76 -10.21 1.33 -23.13
N GLN A 77 -10.90 2.48 -23.21
CA GLN A 77 -10.25 3.78 -23.40
C GLN A 77 -9.33 4.15 -22.23
N GLU A 78 -9.75 3.88 -20.98
CA GLU A 78 -8.90 4.10 -19.80
C GLU A 78 -7.70 3.16 -19.77
N LEU A 79 -7.89 1.89 -20.17
CA LEU A 79 -6.79 0.93 -20.30
C LEU A 79 -5.79 1.37 -21.37
N ASP A 80 -6.28 1.81 -22.52
CA ASP A 80 -5.44 2.31 -23.61
C ASP A 80 -4.67 3.56 -23.18
N ALA A 81 -5.32 4.49 -22.47
CA ALA A 81 -4.68 5.68 -21.93
C ALA A 81 -3.57 5.32 -20.92
N PHE A 82 -3.83 4.38 -20.01
CA PHE A 82 -2.79 3.87 -19.10
C PHE A 82 -1.63 3.24 -19.88
N ASN A 83 -1.92 2.38 -20.87
CA ASN A 83 -0.94 1.69 -21.70
C ASN A 83 -0.13 2.61 -22.62
N GLN A 84 -0.59 3.85 -22.88
CA GLN A 84 0.18 4.88 -23.58
C GLN A 84 1.25 5.52 -22.68
N THR A 85 1.14 5.38 -21.36
CA THR A 85 2.12 5.93 -20.40
C THR A 85 3.30 4.99 -20.14
N ILE A 86 3.25 3.75 -20.65
CA ILE A 86 4.21 2.67 -20.37
C ILE A 86 4.80 2.10 -21.66
N ALA A 87 5.94 1.42 -21.56
CA ALA A 87 6.63 0.88 -22.73
C ALA A 87 5.77 -0.21 -23.41
N PRO A 88 5.80 -0.33 -24.76
CA PRO A 88 4.97 -1.28 -25.49
C PRO A 88 5.06 -2.73 -25.00
N GLU A 89 6.26 -3.16 -24.60
CA GLU A 89 6.56 -4.50 -24.08
C GLU A 89 6.05 -4.74 -22.65
N GLU A 90 5.64 -3.70 -21.94
CA GLU A 90 5.12 -3.74 -20.56
C GLU A 90 3.61 -3.47 -20.49
N ARG A 91 2.95 -3.35 -21.65
CA ARG A 91 1.51 -3.08 -21.72
C ARG A 91 0.70 -4.13 -20.98
N VAL A 92 -0.23 -3.65 -20.16
CA VAL A 92 -1.11 -4.49 -19.36
C VAL A 92 -2.37 -4.81 -20.17
N SER A 93 -2.85 -6.04 -20.04
CA SER A 93 -4.14 -6.47 -20.59
C SER A 93 -5.07 -6.81 -19.44
N LEU A 94 -6.30 -6.29 -19.49
CA LEU A 94 -7.35 -6.59 -18.52
C LEU A 94 -8.52 -7.27 -19.24
N ALA A 95 -9.07 -8.32 -18.63
CA ALA A 95 -10.24 -9.00 -19.15
C ALA A 95 -11.53 -8.37 -18.62
N ASN A 96 -12.65 -8.57 -19.33
CA ASN A 96 -14.00 -8.31 -18.81
C ASN A 96 -14.24 -6.89 -18.26
N LEU A 97 -13.69 -5.86 -18.91
CA LEU A 97 -13.91 -4.45 -18.55
C LEU A 97 -15.39 -4.03 -18.61
N GLU A 98 -16.24 -4.77 -19.31
CA GLU A 98 -17.69 -4.55 -19.28
C GLU A 98 -18.33 -4.91 -17.94
N VAL A 99 -17.74 -5.87 -17.21
CA VAL A 99 -18.29 -6.44 -15.97
C VAL A 99 -17.59 -5.91 -14.73
N TYR A 100 -16.30 -5.59 -14.84
CA TYR A 100 -15.47 -5.20 -13.70
C TYR A 100 -14.83 -3.84 -13.87
N THR A 101 -14.65 -3.16 -12.75
CA THR A 101 -13.72 -2.03 -12.61
C THR A 101 -12.47 -2.53 -11.89
N TYR A 102 -11.29 -2.24 -12.45
CA TYR A 102 -9.99 -2.58 -11.89
C TYR A 102 -9.36 -1.38 -11.19
N PHE A 103 -8.73 -1.62 -10.05
CA PHE A 103 -8.07 -0.61 -9.23
C PHE A 103 -6.62 -1.00 -9.00
N PHE A 104 -5.70 -0.12 -9.38
CA PHE A 104 -4.27 -0.31 -9.19
C PHE A 104 -3.78 0.59 -8.07
N VAL A 105 -2.96 0.05 -7.18
CA VAL A 105 -2.26 0.81 -6.13
C VAL A 105 -0.78 0.51 -6.23
N ARG A 106 0.05 1.52 -6.51
CA ARG A 106 1.51 1.38 -6.55
C ARG A 106 2.02 1.06 -5.16
N ALA A 107 2.84 0.01 -5.09
CA ALA A 107 3.58 -0.36 -3.89
C ALA A 107 4.46 0.83 -3.43
N PRO A 108 4.71 0.95 -2.11
CA PRO A 108 5.69 1.87 -1.58
C PRO A 108 7.08 1.57 -2.12
N ASP A 109 8.00 2.51 -1.90
CA ASP A 109 9.39 2.29 -2.26
C ASP A 109 9.97 1.13 -1.46
N CYS A 110 10.89 0.40 -2.09
CA CYS A 110 11.57 -0.70 -1.44
C CYS A 110 12.34 -0.22 -0.17
N PRO A 111 12.40 -1.03 0.92
CA PRO A 111 11.96 -2.42 1.06
C PRO A 111 10.53 -2.58 1.61
N GLU A 112 9.68 -1.59 1.41
CA GLU A 112 8.36 -1.55 2.00
C GLU A 112 7.30 -2.12 1.06
N TYR A 113 6.19 -2.57 1.64
CA TYR A 113 5.11 -3.20 0.89
C TYR A 113 3.77 -2.99 1.59
N LEU A 114 2.69 -3.31 0.88
CA LEU A 114 1.32 -3.16 1.36
C LEU A 114 0.65 -4.52 1.52
N GLU A 115 -0.27 -4.62 2.47
CA GLU A 115 -1.18 -5.74 2.62
C GLU A 115 -2.61 -5.24 2.71
N TYR A 116 -3.53 -5.97 2.07
CA TYR A 116 -4.95 -5.65 2.11
C TYR A 116 -5.52 -5.76 3.52
N ALA A 117 -6.15 -4.69 4.01
CA ALA A 117 -6.74 -4.64 5.35
C ALA A 117 -8.27 -4.50 5.34
N GLY A 118 -8.84 -4.00 4.24
CA GLY A 118 -10.29 -3.93 4.05
C GLY A 118 -10.71 -2.84 3.07
N ASP A 119 -12.00 -2.78 2.80
CA ASP A 119 -12.62 -1.80 1.91
C ASP A 119 -13.98 -1.34 2.43
N SER A 120 -14.43 -0.21 1.92
CA SER A 120 -15.80 0.27 2.07
C SER A 120 -16.25 0.99 0.79
N TYR A 121 -17.53 0.90 0.48
CA TYR A 121 -18.14 1.64 -0.63
C TYR A 121 -19.31 2.48 -0.12
N ASP A 122 -19.26 3.78 -0.39
CA ASP A 122 -20.35 4.71 -0.08
C ASP A 122 -20.53 5.73 -1.22
N GLY A 123 -21.76 5.84 -1.73
CA GLY A 123 -22.16 6.92 -2.63
C GLY A 123 -21.30 7.12 -3.89
N GLY A 124 -20.74 6.06 -4.48
CA GLY A 124 -19.87 6.19 -5.66
C GLY A 124 -18.38 6.28 -5.35
N ILE A 125 -17.99 6.18 -4.08
CA ILE A 125 -16.59 6.21 -3.66
C ILE A 125 -16.20 4.88 -3.03
N LEU A 126 -15.27 4.17 -3.66
CA LEU A 126 -14.58 3.03 -3.07
C LEU A 126 -13.39 3.54 -2.25
N THR A 127 -13.31 3.16 -0.98
CA THR A 127 -12.15 3.39 -0.13
C THR A 127 -11.48 2.07 0.21
N MET A 128 -10.24 1.89 -0.23
CA MET A 128 -9.40 0.75 0.11
C MET A 128 -8.45 1.10 1.24
N THR A 129 -8.32 0.21 2.21
CA THR A 129 -7.39 0.32 3.33
C THR A 129 -6.30 -0.74 3.20
N LEU A 130 -5.05 -0.28 3.15
CA LEU A 130 -3.88 -1.14 3.06
C LEU A 130 -2.95 -0.88 4.26
N SER A 131 -2.45 -1.94 4.88
CA SER A 131 -1.43 -1.84 5.92
C SER A 131 -0.04 -1.85 5.29
N ARG A 132 0.79 -0.87 5.63
CA ARG A 132 2.16 -0.73 5.14
C ARG A 132 3.14 -1.38 6.11
N PHE A 133 4.02 -2.19 5.56
CA PHE A 133 5.01 -2.95 6.28
C PHE A 133 6.41 -2.76 5.69
N THR A 134 7.42 -3.02 6.50
CA THR A 134 8.83 -3.10 6.09
C THR A 134 9.50 -4.30 6.71
N VAL A 135 10.58 -4.77 6.09
CA VAL A 135 11.45 -5.82 6.62
C VAL A 135 12.82 -5.21 6.88
N ASP A 136 13.25 -5.21 8.13
CA ASP A 136 14.57 -4.69 8.47
C ASP A 136 15.67 -5.54 7.78
N GLY A 137 16.63 -4.86 7.14
CA GLY A 137 17.73 -5.50 6.43
C GLY A 137 17.41 -5.98 5.00
N ALA A 138 16.18 -5.78 4.52
CA ALA A 138 15.87 -6.02 3.11
C ALA A 138 16.54 -4.95 2.21
N VAL A 139 17.12 -5.42 1.11
CA VAL A 139 17.90 -4.60 0.17
C VAL A 139 17.09 -4.36 -1.10
N CYS A 140 17.20 -3.17 -1.66
CA CYS A 140 16.53 -2.85 -2.91
C CYS A 140 17.20 -3.43 -4.13
N PRO A 141 16.41 -3.94 -5.09
CA PRO A 141 16.93 -4.27 -6.41
C PRO A 141 17.65 -3.05 -7.01
N ALA A 142 18.72 -3.29 -7.75
CA ALA A 142 19.51 -2.24 -8.42
C ALA A 142 18.78 -1.56 -9.60
N VAL A 143 17.55 -1.99 -9.90
CA VAL A 143 16.71 -1.47 -10.98
C VAL A 143 15.45 -0.86 -10.38
N MET A 144 14.97 0.23 -10.98
CA MET A 144 13.69 0.81 -10.61
C MET A 144 12.56 -0.12 -11.03
N VAL A 145 11.87 -0.67 -10.05
CA VAL A 145 10.71 -1.54 -10.24
C VAL A 145 9.51 -0.90 -9.56
N GLU A 146 8.54 -0.45 -10.35
CA GLU A 146 7.24 -0.05 -9.82
C GLU A 146 6.33 -1.27 -9.77
N SER A 147 5.99 -1.76 -8.57
CA SER A 147 5.03 -2.85 -8.41
C SER A 147 3.64 -2.30 -8.13
N TYR A 148 2.61 -2.90 -8.70
CA TYR A 148 1.21 -2.51 -8.50
C TYR A 148 0.42 -3.66 -7.90
N TYR A 149 -0.29 -3.36 -6.81
CA TYR A 149 -1.37 -4.19 -6.29
C TYR A 149 -2.60 -3.97 -7.15
N VAL A 150 -3.23 -5.06 -7.57
CA VAL A 150 -4.39 -5.02 -8.45
C VAL A 150 -5.60 -5.57 -7.72
N PHE A 151 -6.70 -4.85 -7.79
CA PHE A 151 -7.99 -5.25 -7.26
C PHE A 151 -9.05 -5.10 -8.34
N LYS A 152 -10.16 -5.85 -8.23
CA LYS A 152 -11.33 -5.64 -9.07
C LYS A 152 -12.62 -5.72 -8.26
N ALA A 153 -13.62 -4.95 -8.69
CA ALA A 153 -14.99 -5.02 -8.19
C ALA A 153 -15.97 -5.15 -9.36
N HIS A 154 -17.11 -5.80 -9.11
CA HIS A 154 -18.21 -5.84 -10.08
C HIS A 154 -18.81 -4.44 -10.27
N LYS A 155 -19.32 -4.16 -11.47
CA LYS A 155 -20.08 -2.93 -11.76
C LYS A 155 -21.54 -3.04 -11.40
#